data_AF-A0A5P9HUF1-F1
#
_entry.id   AF-A0A5P9HUF1-F1
#
_cell.length_a   1.000
_cell.length_b   1.000
_cell.length_c   1.000
_cell.angle_alpha   90.00
_cell.angle_beta   90.00
_cell.angle_gamma   90.00
#
_symmetry.space_group_name_H-M   'P 1'
#
loop_
_entity.id
_entity.type
_entity.pdbx_description
1 polymer ?
#
loop_
_entity_poly.entity_id
_entity_poly.type
_entity_poly.pdbx_seq_one_letter_code
_entity_poly.pdbx_strand_id
1 'polypeptide(L)'
;MQKKYLIFFVFVLLIGCQASQTFSTYEQALEFGLDEEGITEDEIIDEIKLKNEEFIIYVVPNPEGDAIRIANIFQNNGNYIWKPVSSKISLVIRNSKPLETLSVEGEIQSISGKDFIVNLGTFKDKGEVIKNEDGEEINPEFDEKRKLYYLIKENL
;
A
#
# COMPACT_ATOMS: atom_id res chain seq x y z
N MET A 1 54.11 16.81 -23.35
CA MET A 1 53.66 15.45 -22.94
C MET A 1 52.72 15.58 -21.74
N GLN A 2 51.42 15.78 -21.95
CA GLN A 2 50.40 15.67 -20.89
C GLN A 2 49.12 15.12 -21.53
N LYS A 3 48.98 13.80 -21.54
CA LYS A 3 47.78 13.05 -21.93
C LYS A 3 47.56 11.96 -20.88
N LYS A 4 47.11 12.30 -19.68
CA LYS A 4 46.80 11.31 -18.61
C LYS A 4 45.64 11.72 -17.67
N TYR A 5 44.63 12.42 -18.17
CA TYR A 5 43.44 12.76 -17.36
C TYR A 5 42.11 12.49 -18.08
N LEU A 6 41.99 11.37 -18.79
CA LEU A 6 40.73 11.01 -19.49
C LEU A 6 40.18 9.64 -19.11
N ILE A 7 40.65 9.02 -18.02
CA ILE A 7 40.22 7.64 -17.66
C ILE A 7 39.50 7.56 -16.30
N PHE A 8 39.42 8.65 -15.52
CA PHE A 8 38.82 8.59 -14.19
C PHE A 8 37.32 8.96 -14.12
N PHE A 9 36.65 9.20 -15.25
CA PHE A 9 35.24 9.64 -15.27
C PHE A 9 34.25 8.59 -15.80
N VAL A 10 34.66 7.33 -15.94
CA VAL A 10 33.80 6.24 -16.45
C VAL A 10 33.29 5.32 -15.32
N PHE A 11 33.81 5.42 -14.09
CA PHE A 11 33.45 4.52 -12.99
C PHE A 11 32.28 4.96 -12.10
N VAL A 12 31.67 6.13 -12.35
CA VAL A 12 30.59 6.68 -11.50
C VAL A 12 29.17 6.42 -12.06
N LEU A 13 29.04 5.72 -13.19
CA LEU A 13 27.73 5.46 -13.82
C LEU A 13 27.06 4.13 -13.40
N LEU A 14 27.61 3.41 -12.41
CA LEU A 14 26.96 2.21 -11.84
C LEU A 14 26.25 2.54 -10.51
N ILE A 15 25.63 3.72 -10.40
CA ILE A 15 24.68 3.99 -9.32
C ILE A 15 23.42 3.17 -9.66
N GLY A 16 23.20 2.14 -8.83
CA GLY A 16 22.34 1.01 -9.10
C GLY A 16 20.91 1.39 -9.45
N CYS A 17 20.45 0.87 -10.58
CA CYS A 17 19.03 0.55 -10.75
C CYS A 17 18.75 -0.59 -9.77
N GLN A 18 18.14 -0.30 -8.62
CA GLN A 18 17.70 -1.33 -7.69
C GLN A 18 16.55 -2.08 -8.39
N ALA A 19 16.87 -3.23 -8.99
CA ALA A 19 15.88 -4.02 -9.69
C ALA A 19 14.85 -4.52 -8.68
N SER A 20 13.56 -4.24 -8.91
CA SER A 20 12.48 -4.83 -8.12
C SER A 20 12.58 -6.35 -8.17
N GLN A 21 12.50 -7.00 -7.02
CA GLN A 21 12.51 -8.45 -6.95
C GLN A 21 11.23 -9.01 -7.58
N THR A 22 11.39 -10.05 -8.40
CA THR A 22 10.30 -10.70 -9.14
C THR A 22 10.16 -12.15 -8.71
N PHE A 23 8.93 -12.64 -8.65
CA PHE A 23 8.60 -13.98 -8.18
C PHE A 23 7.80 -14.76 -9.22
N SER A 24 7.90 -16.09 -9.21
CA SER A 24 7.17 -16.92 -10.17
C SER A 24 5.71 -17.16 -9.82
N THR A 25 5.32 -16.92 -8.56
CA THR A 25 3.97 -17.13 -8.05
C THR A 25 3.52 -15.94 -7.22
N TYR A 26 2.21 -15.82 -7.05
CA TYR A 26 1.60 -14.79 -6.22
C TYR A 26 2.02 -14.97 -4.76
N GLU A 27 1.96 -16.20 -4.27
CA GLU A 27 2.23 -16.58 -2.88
C GLU A 27 3.67 -16.23 -2.49
N GLN A 28 4.64 -16.47 -3.39
CA GLN A 28 6.03 -16.05 -3.15
C GLN A 28 6.20 -14.53 -3.06
N ALA A 29 5.44 -13.75 -3.85
CA ALA A 29 5.50 -12.30 -3.79
C ALA A 29 4.84 -11.77 -2.51
N LEU A 30 3.74 -12.40 -2.10
CA LEU A 30 3.05 -12.10 -0.85
C LEU A 30 3.93 -12.43 0.36
N GLU A 31 4.44 -13.65 0.47
CA GLU A 31 5.31 -14.10 1.57
C GLU A 31 6.54 -13.18 1.72
N PHE A 32 7.22 -12.86 0.61
CA PHE A 32 8.31 -11.90 0.61
C PHE A 32 7.87 -10.52 1.11
N GLY A 33 6.72 -10.04 0.65
CA GLY A 33 6.17 -8.75 1.06
C GLY A 33 5.86 -8.66 2.54
N LEU A 34 5.27 -9.72 3.10
CA LEU A 34 4.97 -9.83 4.53
C LEU A 34 6.26 -9.87 5.36
N ASP A 35 7.27 -10.63 4.91
CA ASP A 35 8.59 -10.69 5.54
C ASP A 35 9.31 -9.33 5.55
N GLU A 36 9.29 -8.59 4.43
CA GLU A 36 9.89 -7.25 4.33
C GLU A 36 9.20 -6.23 5.26
N GLU A 37 7.88 -6.35 5.46
CA GLU A 37 7.12 -5.51 6.37
C GLU A 37 7.16 -6.02 7.83
N GLY A 38 7.71 -7.23 8.07
CA GLY A 38 7.83 -7.83 9.40
C GLY A 38 6.50 -8.26 10.01
N ILE A 39 5.56 -8.71 9.19
CA ILE A 39 4.19 -9.10 9.58
C ILE A 39 3.85 -10.51 9.08
N THR A 40 2.71 -11.04 9.50
CA THR A 40 2.18 -12.34 9.06
C THR A 40 0.84 -12.17 8.32
N GLU A 41 0.29 -13.26 7.79
CA GLU A 41 -1.03 -13.25 7.13
C GLU A 41 -2.16 -12.78 8.07
N ASP A 42 -2.03 -12.99 9.39
CA ASP A 42 -3.02 -12.55 10.38
C ASP A 42 -3.13 -11.02 10.47
N GLU A 43 -2.14 -10.28 9.96
CA GLU A 43 -2.13 -8.82 9.87
C GLU A 43 -2.75 -8.30 8.57
N ILE A 44 -3.04 -9.16 7.59
CA ILE A 44 -3.81 -8.79 6.41
C ILE A 44 -5.24 -8.46 6.83
N ILE A 45 -5.74 -7.34 6.31
CA ILE A 45 -7.11 -6.87 6.47
C ILE A 45 -7.94 -7.38 5.29
N ASP A 46 -7.45 -7.13 4.07
CA ASP A 46 -8.13 -7.54 2.85
C ASP A 46 -7.20 -7.59 1.63
N GLU A 47 -7.63 -8.34 0.62
CA GLU A 47 -7.03 -8.45 -0.70
C GLU A 47 -8.04 -7.99 -1.77
N ILE A 48 -7.76 -6.83 -2.37
CA ILE A 48 -8.69 -6.17 -3.29
C ILE A 48 -8.18 -6.31 -4.71
N LYS A 49 -9.01 -6.91 -5.57
CA LYS A 49 -8.76 -6.97 -7.01
C LYS A 49 -9.56 -5.92 -7.77
N LEU A 50 -8.88 -4.94 -8.36
CA LEU A 50 -9.50 -3.84 -9.09
C LEU A 50 -8.79 -3.61 -10.44
N LYS A 51 -9.51 -3.77 -11.56
CA LYS A 51 -9.01 -3.48 -12.93
C LYS A 51 -7.66 -4.13 -13.24
N ASN A 52 -7.48 -5.39 -12.80
CA ASN A 52 -6.24 -6.19 -12.90
C ASN A 52 -5.08 -5.73 -12.01
N GLU A 53 -5.34 -4.83 -11.07
CA GLU A 53 -4.45 -4.56 -9.94
C GLU A 53 -4.92 -5.37 -8.73
N GLU A 54 -3.97 -5.83 -7.93
CA GLU A 54 -4.22 -6.54 -6.69
C GLU A 54 -3.59 -5.74 -5.55
N PHE A 55 -4.40 -5.33 -4.59
CA PHE A 55 -3.99 -4.50 -3.45
C PHE A 55 -4.14 -5.30 -2.17
N ILE A 56 -3.12 -5.22 -1.32
CA ILE A 56 -3.10 -5.87 -0.01
C ILE A 56 -3.16 -4.77 1.03
N ILE A 57 -4.22 -4.74 1.82
CA ILE A 57 -4.36 -3.84 2.96
C ILE A 57 -3.94 -4.61 4.21
N TYR A 58 -3.02 -4.06 4.98
CA TYR A 58 -2.47 -4.75 6.15
C TYR A 58 -2.13 -3.79 7.28
N VAL A 59 -1.97 -4.37 8.48
CA VAL A 59 -1.59 -3.67 9.70
C VAL A 59 -0.09 -3.88 9.97
N VAL A 60 0.64 -2.79 10.23
CA VAL A 60 2.01 -2.83 10.75
C VAL A 60 2.01 -2.27 12.17
N PRO A 61 2.32 -3.08 13.19
CA PRO A 61 2.48 -2.60 14.56
C PRO A 61 3.57 -1.53 14.64
N ASN A 62 3.27 -0.40 15.28
CA ASN A 62 4.24 0.69 15.49
C ASN A 62 4.15 1.20 16.94
N PRO A 63 5.27 1.62 17.57
CA PRO A 63 5.29 2.17 18.93
C PRO A 63 4.25 3.27 19.20
N GLU A 64 3.84 4.01 18.17
CA GLU A 64 2.84 5.08 18.28
C GLU A 64 1.39 4.59 18.14
N GLY A 65 1.17 3.35 17.74
CA GLY A 65 -0.12 2.79 17.36
C GLY A 65 -0.01 1.94 16.10
N ASP A 66 -1.05 1.19 15.77
CA ASP A 66 -1.04 0.31 14.60
C ASP A 66 -1.21 1.13 13.32
N ALA A 67 -0.30 0.93 12.35
CA ALA A 67 -0.30 1.63 11.08
C ALA A 67 -0.96 0.80 9.98
N ILE A 68 -1.97 1.35 9.31
CA ILE A 68 -2.61 0.70 8.16
C ILE A 68 -1.89 1.10 6.88
N ARG A 69 -1.48 0.10 6.08
CA ARG A 69 -0.73 0.27 4.83
C ARG A 69 -1.36 -0.50 3.68
N ILE A 70 -0.93 -0.14 2.48
CA ILE A 70 -1.38 -0.76 1.22
C ILE A 70 -0.17 -1.10 0.38
N ALA A 71 -0.09 -2.35 -0.06
CA ALA A 71 0.81 -2.80 -1.10
C ALA A 71 0.03 -3.14 -2.36
N ASN A 72 0.72 -3.16 -3.49
CA ASN A 72 0.22 -3.68 -4.76
C ASN A 72 1.06 -4.89 -5.15
N ILE A 73 0.39 -6.00 -5.47
CA ILE A 73 0.99 -7.12 -6.17
C ILE A 73 0.61 -6.99 -7.64
N PHE A 74 1.63 -6.93 -8.51
CA PHE A 74 1.42 -6.78 -9.94
C PHE A 74 2.04 -7.95 -10.71
N GLN A 75 1.25 -8.52 -11.63
CA GLN A 75 1.73 -9.56 -12.53
C GLN A 75 2.25 -8.92 -13.83
N ASN A 76 3.53 -9.13 -14.13
CA ASN A 76 4.19 -8.69 -15.35
C ASN A 76 4.94 -9.85 -16.02
N ASN A 77 4.61 -10.17 -17.27
CA ASN A 77 5.26 -11.22 -18.05
C ASN A 77 5.34 -12.58 -17.32
N GLY A 78 4.27 -12.95 -16.59
CA GLY A 78 4.19 -14.19 -15.83
C GLY A 78 4.92 -14.19 -14.48
N ASN A 79 5.59 -13.08 -14.13
CA ASN A 79 6.19 -12.89 -12.80
C ASN A 79 5.36 -11.92 -11.96
N TYR A 80 5.49 -12.02 -10.65
CA TYR A 80 4.80 -11.21 -9.66
C TYR A 80 5.79 -10.27 -8.97
N ILE A 81 5.36 -9.05 -8.65
CA ILE A 81 6.14 -8.03 -7.96
C ILE A 81 5.29 -7.51 -6.80
N TRP A 82 5.85 -7.50 -5.60
CA TRP A 82 5.30 -6.79 -4.45
C TRP A 82 5.90 -5.39 -4.37
N LYS A 83 5.06 -4.38 -4.10
CA LYS A 83 5.54 -3.04 -3.77
C LYS A 83 4.59 -2.33 -2.80
N PRO A 84 5.09 -1.74 -1.70
CA PRO A 84 4.31 -0.80 -0.91
C PRO A 84 3.96 0.43 -1.75
N VAL A 85 2.66 0.74 -1.87
CA VAL A 85 2.16 1.88 -2.66
C VAL A 85 1.63 3.01 -1.78
N SER A 86 1.42 2.75 -0.49
CA SER A 86 0.90 3.71 0.49
C SER A 86 1.97 4.56 1.19
N SER A 87 3.15 4.76 0.60
CA SER A 87 4.25 5.53 1.24
C SER A 87 3.87 6.96 1.67
N LYS A 88 2.75 7.49 1.18
CA LYS A 88 2.21 8.82 1.52
C LYS A 88 0.90 8.79 2.30
N ILE A 89 0.29 7.61 2.51
CA ILE A 89 -1.02 7.46 3.16
C ILE A 89 -0.91 6.33 4.17
N SER A 90 -1.04 6.67 5.45
CA SER A 90 -1.10 5.69 6.52
C SER A 90 -2.02 6.21 7.61
N LEU A 91 -2.87 5.33 8.13
CA LEU A 91 -3.70 5.63 9.28
C LEU A 91 -3.05 5.00 10.50
N VAL A 92 -2.72 5.80 11.52
CA VAL A 92 -2.14 5.29 12.78
C VAL A 92 -3.20 5.34 13.87
N ILE A 93 -3.59 4.17 14.38
CA ILE A 93 -4.61 4.04 15.41
C ILE A 93 -3.95 3.84 16.77
N ARG A 94 -4.15 4.81 17.67
CA ARG A 94 -3.60 4.77 19.03
C ARG A 94 -4.57 4.09 19.99
N ASN A 95 -4.11 3.09 20.74
CA ASN A 95 -4.89 2.28 21.69
C ASN A 95 -5.50 3.03 22.90
N SER A 96 -5.43 4.36 22.97
CA SER A 96 -5.62 5.12 24.22
C SER A 96 -6.75 6.14 24.25
N LYS A 97 -7.60 6.24 23.22
CA LYS A 97 -8.81 7.08 23.24
C LYS A 97 -9.99 6.30 22.64
N PRO A 98 -11.25 6.60 23.03
CA PRO A 98 -12.40 6.09 22.29
C PRO A 98 -12.19 6.42 20.80
N LEU A 99 -12.47 5.46 19.91
CA LEU A 99 -12.44 5.64 18.46
C LEU A 99 -13.33 6.85 18.11
N GLU A 100 -12.75 8.04 18.09
CA GLU A 100 -13.26 9.14 17.29
C GLU A 100 -13.11 8.70 15.84
N THR A 101 -14.09 9.01 15.00
CA THR A 101 -14.04 8.70 13.58
C THR A 101 -12.83 9.40 12.99
N LEU A 102 -11.75 8.65 12.79
CA LEU A 102 -10.56 9.11 12.10
C LEU A 102 -10.64 8.63 10.66
N SER A 103 -10.27 9.49 9.74
CA SER A 103 -10.17 9.13 8.34
C SER A 103 -8.97 9.82 7.69
N VAL A 104 -8.43 9.16 6.68
CA VAL A 104 -7.43 9.71 5.78
C VAL A 104 -7.82 9.35 4.37
N GLU A 105 -7.81 10.36 3.50
CA GLU A 105 -7.92 10.20 2.06
C GLU A 105 -6.58 10.50 1.41
N GLY A 106 -6.24 9.79 0.35
CA GLY A 106 -5.20 10.24 -0.56
C GLY A 106 -5.08 9.37 -1.81
N GLU A 107 -4.08 9.69 -2.61
CA GLU A 107 -3.79 8.97 -3.85
C GLU A 107 -2.63 7.96 -3.69
N ILE A 108 -2.82 6.76 -4.23
CA ILE A 108 -1.77 5.77 -4.47
C ILE A 108 -1.62 5.51 -5.96
N GLN A 109 -0.41 5.13 -6.38
CA GLN A 109 -0.14 4.71 -7.74
C GLN A 109 0.25 3.23 -7.74
N SER A 110 -0.42 2.41 -8.54
CA SER A 110 -0.06 1.00 -8.73
C SER A 110 1.29 0.85 -9.42
N ILE A 111 1.86 -0.36 -9.39
CA ILE A 111 3.08 -0.69 -10.12
C ILE A 111 2.91 -0.50 -11.63
N SER A 112 1.70 -0.73 -12.15
CA SER A 112 1.35 -0.50 -13.57
C SER A 112 1.21 0.98 -13.94
N GLY A 113 1.27 1.90 -12.98
CA GLY A 113 1.20 3.35 -13.19
C GLY A 113 -0.23 3.91 -13.23
N LYS A 114 -1.23 3.19 -12.72
CA LYS A 114 -2.59 3.70 -12.57
C LYS A 114 -2.75 4.36 -11.20
N ASP A 115 -3.51 5.45 -11.16
CA ASP A 115 -3.76 6.22 -9.95
C ASP A 115 -5.10 5.82 -9.31
N PHE A 116 -5.12 5.75 -7.98
CA PHE A 116 -6.27 5.35 -7.20
C PHE A 116 -6.44 6.29 -6.01
N ILE A 117 -7.69 6.63 -5.70
CA ILE A 117 -8.06 7.30 -4.45
C ILE A 117 -8.34 6.22 -3.41
N VAL A 118 -7.73 6.38 -2.25
CA VAL A 118 -7.89 5.53 -1.08
C VAL A 118 -8.53 6.34 0.03
N ASN A 119 -9.57 5.80 0.64
CA ASN A 119 -10.07 6.25 1.93
C ASN A 119 -9.84 5.13 2.96
N LEU A 120 -9.17 5.46 4.05
CA LEU A 120 -9.02 4.59 5.22
C LEU A 120 -9.59 5.32 6.43
N GLY A 121 -10.27 4.60 7.30
CA GLY A 121 -10.76 5.18 8.53
C GLY A 121 -11.30 4.17 9.51
N THR A 122 -11.91 4.68 10.58
CA THR A 122 -12.52 3.87 11.62
C THR A 122 -14.00 4.17 11.75
N PHE A 123 -14.82 3.14 11.85
CA PHE A 123 -16.22 3.24 12.26
C PHE A 123 -16.42 2.55 13.59
N LYS A 124 -17.39 3.02 14.39
CA LYS A 124 -17.76 2.32 15.62
C LYS A 124 -18.53 1.05 15.27
N ASP A 125 -19.43 1.18 14.30
CA ASP A 125 -20.36 0.13 13.94
C ASP A 125 -20.41 -0.07 12.42
N LYS A 126 -20.69 -1.30 12.01
CA LYS A 126 -20.92 -1.63 10.61
C LYS A 126 -22.17 -0.90 10.07
N GLY A 127 -22.10 -0.43 8.83
CA GLY A 127 -23.22 0.24 8.15
C GLY A 127 -23.19 1.77 8.26
N GLU A 128 -22.18 2.34 8.91
CA GLU A 128 -21.81 3.73 8.70
C GLU A 128 -21.36 3.94 7.23
N VAL A 129 -21.66 5.11 6.67
CA VAL A 129 -21.36 5.47 5.26
C VAL A 129 -20.42 6.66 5.22
N ILE A 130 -19.62 6.76 4.16
CA ILE A 130 -18.84 7.97 3.85
C ILE A 130 -19.60 8.79 2.81
N LYS A 131 -19.39 10.11 2.80
CA LYS A 131 -19.93 11.00 1.76
C LYS A 131 -18.81 11.48 0.87
N ASN A 132 -18.99 11.42 -0.44
CA ASN A 132 -18.08 12.08 -1.39
C ASN A 132 -18.32 13.60 -1.40
N GLU A 133 -17.53 14.32 -2.21
CA GLU A 133 -17.65 15.78 -2.36
C GLU A 133 -19.04 16.20 -2.88
N ASP A 134 -19.69 15.35 -3.66
CA ASP A 134 -21.05 15.56 -4.19
C ASP A 134 -22.16 15.23 -3.16
N GLY A 135 -21.79 14.74 -1.97
CA GLY A 135 -22.71 14.37 -0.90
C GLY A 135 -23.39 13.01 -1.08
N GLU A 136 -23.00 12.22 -2.08
CA GLU A 136 -23.47 10.86 -2.28
C GLU A 136 -22.90 9.93 -1.19
N GLU A 137 -23.75 9.05 -0.69
CA GLU A 137 -23.37 8.06 0.30
C GLU A 137 -22.70 6.87 -0.37
N ILE A 138 -21.47 6.58 0.05
CA ILE A 138 -20.69 5.44 -0.38
C ILE A 138 -20.58 4.50 0.81
N ASN A 139 -20.86 3.22 0.57
CA ASN A 139 -20.70 2.17 1.56
C ASN A 139 -19.29 1.56 1.41
N PRO A 140 -18.34 1.85 2.32
CA PRO A 140 -17.01 1.26 2.26
C PRO A 140 -17.03 -0.19 2.72
N GLU A 141 -15.97 -0.93 2.41
CA GLU A 141 -15.74 -2.22 3.05
C GLU A 141 -15.36 -2.01 4.52
N PHE A 142 -15.66 -3.00 5.37
CA PHE A 142 -15.50 -2.88 6.82
C PHE A 142 -14.96 -4.15 7.47
N ASP A 143 -13.83 -4.02 8.16
CA ASP A 143 -13.26 -5.04 9.03
C ASP A 143 -13.76 -4.87 10.47
N GLU A 144 -14.73 -5.71 10.84
CA GLU A 144 -15.35 -5.74 12.17
C GLU A 144 -14.34 -6.00 13.29
N LYS A 145 -13.32 -6.83 13.04
CA LYS A 145 -12.31 -7.22 14.05
C LYS A 145 -11.54 -5.99 14.52
N ARG A 146 -11.19 -5.11 13.59
CA ARG A 146 -10.33 -3.94 13.83
C ARG A 146 -11.09 -2.62 13.82
N LYS A 147 -12.41 -2.65 13.54
CA LYS A 147 -13.28 -1.47 13.44
C LYS A 147 -12.76 -0.47 12.40
N LEU A 148 -12.26 -1.01 11.30
CA LEU A 148 -11.64 -0.28 10.18
C LEU A 148 -12.56 -0.31 8.97
N TYR A 149 -12.71 0.82 8.30
CA TYR A 149 -13.28 0.84 6.95
C TYR A 149 -12.21 1.22 5.92
N TYR A 150 -12.42 0.76 4.69
CA TYR A 150 -11.54 1.09 3.58
C TYR A 150 -12.32 1.16 2.26
N LEU A 151 -11.83 1.99 1.36
CA LEU A 151 -12.31 2.13 0.00
C LEU A 151 -11.12 2.43 -0.91
N ILE A 152 -11.00 1.69 -2.01
CA ILE A 152 -10.05 1.98 -3.08
C ILE A 152 -10.86 2.13 -4.37
N LYS A 153 -10.70 3.27 -5.04
CA LYS A 153 -11.35 3.56 -6.33
C LYS A 153 -10.34 4.16 -7.30
N GLU A 154 -10.57 3.95 -8.60
CA GLU A 154 -9.75 4.55 -9.66
C GLU A 154 -9.88 6.08 -9.63
N ASN A 155 -8.77 6.79 -9.83
CA ASN A 155 -8.75 8.24 -10.02
C ASN A 155 -8.87 8.52 -11.53
N LEU A 156 -10.01 9.06 -11.98
CA LEU A 156 -10.33 9.26 -13.40
C LEU A 156 -9.90 10.63 -13.92
#